data_AF-A0AB33EN96-F1
#
_entry.id   AF-A0AB33EN96-F1
#
_cell.length_a   1.000
_cell.length_b   1.000
_cell.length_c   1.000
_cell.angle_alpha   90.00
_cell.angle_beta   90.00
_cell.angle_gamma   90.00
#
_symmetry.space_group_name_H-M   'P 1'
#
loop_
_entity.id
_entity.type
_entity.pdbx_description
1 polymer ?
#
loop_
_entity_poly.entity_id
_entity_poly.type
_entity_poly.pdbx_seq_one_letter_code
_entity_poly.pdbx_strand_id
1 'polypeptide(L)'
;MTGHESDTALPQQQAAEAKPARKQKPAAQTKPIAEIISQVFAISVDKDQNIKPATLSKADFKSIVSCQTTAELDAQLVDKVAEDAMKTDPQFNALALLTVATSRCREDAQRHALLTFCVRLASALWINRHRESHDLFQDILDCDKGLDSTPLRFLCNSIAALYSKRIEHVRAALPATALPVTSDSATDTLAGSILLTPSELTSQRDNLLLIGGLWLLAKGKSDPSQSIMFFAELLKERQSRNRSNRDIALYIAEQYAKHESLLADTLDYFKQQANEQATYGKRLQSALEHSEQEAARLRTQLTEHKRTTEEQAQRISTMEAEITRLQHMLEEQQLDERAKRTHLRDNTGQAKARAFNLLTGDVLEPLKLSLSALQREKPKTEVAAHHIELAVESIERDIKWFKE
;
A
#
# COMPACT_ATOMS: atom_id res chain seq x y z
N MET A 1 106.03 -28.23 12.68
CA MET A 1 105.10 -29.20 13.31
C MET A 1 103.86 -28.41 13.69
N THR A 2 102.90 -28.28 12.77
CA THR A 2 101.60 -29.02 12.75
C THR A 2 100.78 -28.73 14.01
N GLY A 3 99.61 -28.10 14.03
CA GLY A 3 98.62 -27.72 13.01
C GLY A 3 97.23 -27.81 13.67
N HIS A 4 96.39 -26.76 13.51
CA HIS A 4 94.91 -26.63 13.63
C HIS A 4 94.13 -27.32 14.78
N GLU A 5 93.50 -26.55 15.67
CA GLU A 5 92.05 -26.17 15.72
C GLU A 5 91.13 -27.38 16.03
N SER A 6 90.55 -27.43 17.24
CA SER A 6 89.19 -26.93 17.60
C SER A 6 88.12 -27.52 16.66
N ASP A 7 87.08 -28.21 17.09
CA ASP A 7 86.19 -27.85 18.18
C ASP A 7 85.26 -29.03 18.54
N THR A 8 84.61 -28.86 19.68
CA THR A 8 83.89 -29.83 20.49
C THR A 8 82.54 -30.23 19.88
N ALA A 9 82.26 -31.54 19.80
CA ALA A 9 80.96 -32.09 19.44
C ALA A 9 80.42 -32.97 20.58
N LEU A 10 79.12 -32.85 20.84
CA LEU A 10 78.17 -33.86 21.39
C LEU A 10 76.85 -33.15 21.74
N PRO A 11 75.69 -33.84 21.83
CA PRO A 11 75.16 -34.94 21.01
C PRO A 11 73.73 -34.68 20.47
N GLN A 12 73.28 -35.56 19.57
CA GLN A 12 72.00 -35.57 18.88
C GLN A 12 70.75 -35.94 19.73
N GLN A 13 69.66 -35.25 19.37
CA GLN A 13 68.27 -35.71 19.10
C GLN A 13 67.41 -36.40 20.18
N GLN A 14 66.26 -35.76 20.46
CA GLN A 14 64.95 -36.32 20.08
C GLN A 14 63.95 -35.21 19.73
N ALA A 15 63.07 -35.54 18.78
CA ALA A 15 62.31 -34.66 17.91
C ALA A 15 61.07 -33.99 18.55
N ALA A 16 60.84 -32.72 18.20
CA ALA A 16 59.52 -32.09 18.23
C ALA A 16 59.33 -31.36 16.89
N GLU A 17 58.58 -31.98 15.99
CA GLU A 17 58.29 -31.46 14.65
C GLU A 17 57.50 -30.15 14.73
N ALA A 18 58.02 -29.15 14.02
CA ALA A 18 57.42 -27.84 13.83
C ALA A 18 56.16 -27.93 12.96
N LYS A 19 55.04 -27.35 13.41
CA LYS A 19 53.97 -26.91 12.51
C LYS A 19 54.35 -25.54 11.95
N PRO A 20 54.54 -25.38 10.62
CA PRO A 20 54.83 -24.09 10.04
C PRO A 20 53.58 -23.20 10.08
N ALA A 21 53.80 -21.92 10.38
CA ALA A 21 52.79 -20.88 10.37
C ALA A 21 51.99 -20.91 9.06
N ARG A 22 50.66 -21.06 9.18
CA ARG A 22 49.72 -20.92 8.06
C ARG A 22 49.89 -19.53 7.44
N LYS A 23 50.50 -19.46 6.25
CA LYS A 23 50.34 -18.33 5.35
C LYS A 23 48.84 -18.11 5.16
N GLN A 24 48.32 -16.99 5.64
CA GLN A 24 46.95 -16.58 5.35
C GLN A 24 46.81 -16.47 3.82
N LYS A 25 45.91 -17.29 3.26
CA LYS A 25 45.43 -17.12 1.89
C LYS A 25 44.87 -15.70 1.79
N PRO A 26 45.21 -14.89 0.78
CA PRO A 26 44.52 -13.63 0.56
C PRO A 26 43.02 -13.92 0.42
N ALA A 27 42.20 -13.21 1.17
CA ALA A 27 40.76 -13.26 1.03
C ALA A 27 40.42 -12.99 -0.44
N ALA A 28 39.70 -13.92 -1.08
CA ALA A 28 39.26 -13.74 -2.44
C ALA A 28 38.39 -12.47 -2.48
N GLN A 29 38.92 -11.40 -3.07
CA GLN A 29 38.11 -10.22 -3.38
C GLN A 29 36.95 -10.68 -4.27
N THR A 30 35.74 -10.54 -3.77
CA THR A 30 34.52 -10.80 -4.54
C THR A 30 34.52 -9.83 -5.71
N LYS A 31 34.70 -10.32 -6.94
CA LYS A 31 34.67 -9.47 -8.13
C LYS A 31 33.32 -8.74 -8.19
N PRO A 32 33.29 -7.43 -8.52
CA PRO A 32 32.03 -6.71 -8.71
C PRO A 32 31.25 -7.32 -9.89
N ILE A 33 29.91 -7.33 -9.78
CA ILE A 33 29.07 -8.01 -10.78
C ILE A 33 29.23 -7.43 -12.18
N ALA A 34 29.45 -6.12 -12.30
CA ALA A 34 29.72 -5.49 -13.59
C ALA A 34 30.93 -6.11 -14.31
N GLU A 35 32.02 -6.39 -13.58
CA GLU A 35 33.19 -7.06 -14.14
C GLU A 35 32.90 -8.51 -14.55
N ILE A 36 32.08 -9.22 -13.76
CA ILE A 36 31.65 -10.59 -14.10
C ILE A 36 30.89 -10.55 -15.43
N ILE A 37 29.93 -9.64 -15.57
CA ILE A 37 29.13 -9.51 -16.79
C ILE A 37 30.04 -9.17 -17.98
N SER A 38 30.93 -8.18 -17.86
CA SER A 38 31.88 -7.85 -18.94
C SER A 38 32.75 -9.05 -19.32
N GLN A 39 33.26 -9.82 -18.35
CA GLN A 39 34.10 -10.99 -18.61
C GLN A 39 33.34 -12.13 -19.31
N VAL A 40 32.05 -12.32 -19.00
CA VAL A 40 31.22 -13.37 -19.60
C VAL A 40 31.03 -13.16 -21.09
N PHE A 41 30.82 -11.90 -21.51
CA PHE A 41 30.53 -11.58 -22.90
C PHE A 41 31.75 -11.12 -23.70
N ALA A 42 32.87 -10.81 -23.04
CA ALA A 42 34.10 -10.37 -23.69
C ALA A 42 34.54 -11.30 -24.82
N ILE A 43 34.91 -10.71 -25.96
CA ILE A 43 35.41 -11.46 -27.11
C ILE A 43 36.74 -12.10 -26.72
N SER A 44 36.75 -13.43 -26.72
CA SER A 44 37.97 -14.22 -26.61
C SER A 44 38.03 -15.19 -27.79
N VAL A 45 39.24 -15.50 -28.25
CA VAL A 45 39.46 -16.31 -29.44
C VAL A 45 40.07 -17.65 -29.02
N ASP A 46 39.69 -18.73 -29.70
CA ASP A 46 40.30 -20.04 -29.53
C ASP A 46 41.64 -20.17 -30.29
N LYS A 47 42.24 -21.36 -30.23
CA LYS A 47 43.51 -21.65 -30.90
C LYS A 47 43.39 -21.60 -32.43
N ASP A 48 42.17 -21.75 -32.94
CA ASP A 48 41.83 -21.84 -34.36
C ASP A 48 41.29 -20.50 -34.92
N GLN A 49 41.46 -19.41 -34.16
CA GLN A 49 40.98 -18.06 -34.47
C GLN A 49 39.44 -17.89 -34.46
N ASN A 50 38.68 -18.85 -33.92
CA ASN A 50 37.23 -18.69 -33.77
C ASN A 50 36.88 -17.96 -32.47
N ILE A 51 35.87 -17.10 -32.54
CA ILE A 51 35.32 -16.42 -31.36
C ILE A 51 34.72 -17.49 -30.43
N LYS A 52 35.17 -17.53 -29.18
CA LYS A 52 34.62 -18.41 -28.16
C LYS A 52 33.22 -17.94 -27.79
N PRO A 53 32.26 -18.86 -27.61
CA PRO A 53 30.94 -18.51 -27.13
C PRO A 53 31.03 -17.97 -25.70
N ALA A 54 30.17 -16.99 -25.39
CA ALA A 54 30.00 -16.49 -24.04
C ALA A 54 29.57 -17.65 -23.11
N THR A 55 30.20 -17.76 -21.95
CA THR A 55 29.87 -18.80 -20.98
C THR A 55 29.87 -18.24 -19.57
N LEU A 56 28.83 -18.57 -18.81
CA LEU A 56 28.72 -18.22 -17.40
C LEU A 56 29.22 -19.39 -16.56
N SER A 57 30.32 -19.20 -15.82
CA SER A 57 30.87 -20.26 -14.98
C SER A 57 30.01 -20.50 -13.73
N LYS A 58 30.16 -21.67 -13.09
CA LYS A 58 29.47 -21.99 -11.83
C LYS A 58 29.86 -21.04 -10.70
N ALA A 59 31.09 -20.55 -10.70
CA ALA A 59 31.58 -19.59 -9.72
C ALA A 59 30.93 -18.22 -9.92
N ASP A 60 30.81 -17.78 -11.17
CA ASP A 60 30.15 -16.51 -11.53
C ASP A 60 28.66 -16.56 -11.19
N PHE A 61 27.99 -17.67 -11.53
CA PHE A 61 26.59 -17.91 -11.17
C PHE A 61 26.36 -17.79 -9.66
N LYS A 62 27.19 -18.46 -8.86
CA LYS A 62 27.08 -18.40 -7.38
C LYS A 62 27.37 -16.99 -6.86
N SER A 63 28.33 -16.29 -7.45
CA SER A 63 28.69 -14.93 -7.06
C SER A 63 27.56 -13.95 -7.31
N ILE A 64 26.86 -14.06 -8.46
CA ILE A 64 25.69 -13.25 -8.78
C ILE A 64 24.54 -13.51 -7.79
N VAL A 65 24.21 -14.79 -7.55
CA VAL A 65 23.12 -15.18 -6.63
C VAL A 65 23.35 -14.74 -5.19
N SER A 66 24.61 -14.72 -4.75
CA SER A 66 24.99 -14.40 -3.37
C SER A 66 25.39 -12.94 -3.14
N CYS A 67 25.40 -12.12 -4.19
CA CYS A 67 25.74 -10.71 -4.05
C CYS A 67 24.69 -9.96 -3.23
N GLN A 68 25.17 -9.07 -2.36
CA GLN A 68 24.38 -8.23 -1.46
C GLN A 68 24.63 -6.74 -1.71
N THR A 69 25.34 -6.42 -2.78
CA THR A 69 25.70 -5.05 -3.13
C THR A 69 25.00 -4.69 -4.42
N THR A 70 24.33 -3.55 -4.41
CA THR A 70 23.64 -3.02 -5.57
C THR A 70 24.67 -2.73 -6.65
N ALA A 71 24.62 -3.46 -7.77
CA ALA A 71 25.59 -3.31 -8.85
C ALA A 71 25.32 -1.99 -9.60
N GLU A 72 26.37 -1.21 -9.82
CA GLU A 72 26.34 -0.08 -10.76
C GLU A 72 26.28 -0.63 -12.19
N LEU A 73 25.06 -0.84 -12.69
CA LEU A 73 24.78 -1.32 -14.03
C LEU A 73 24.22 -0.16 -14.85
N ASP A 74 25.11 0.64 -15.41
CA ASP A 74 24.75 1.81 -16.19
C ASP A 74 24.43 1.46 -17.66
N ALA A 75 23.92 2.45 -18.41
CA ALA A 75 23.60 2.27 -19.83
C ALA A 75 24.87 2.04 -20.67
N GLN A 76 26.01 2.64 -20.28
CA GLN A 76 27.27 2.50 -21.01
C GLN A 76 27.80 1.05 -20.97
N LEU A 77 27.61 0.37 -19.85
CA LEU A 77 27.94 -1.05 -19.71
C LEU A 77 27.06 -1.90 -20.63
N VAL A 78 25.76 -1.60 -20.73
CA VAL A 78 24.86 -2.33 -21.65
C VAL A 78 25.33 -2.20 -23.09
N ASP A 79 25.66 -0.99 -23.54
CA ASP A 79 26.08 -0.76 -24.93
C ASP A 79 27.38 -1.49 -25.26
N LYS A 80 28.38 -1.42 -24.37
CA LYS A 80 29.65 -2.15 -24.51
C LYS A 80 29.43 -3.67 -24.54
N VAL A 81 28.63 -4.19 -23.61
CA VAL A 81 28.33 -5.62 -23.55
C VAL A 81 27.50 -6.07 -24.75
N ALA A 82 26.62 -5.23 -25.28
CA ALA A 82 25.80 -5.56 -26.45
C ALA A 82 26.64 -5.75 -27.73
N GLU A 83 27.66 -4.91 -27.94
CA GLU A 83 28.57 -5.06 -29.09
C GLU A 83 29.32 -6.39 -29.07
N ASP A 84 29.80 -6.80 -27.89
CA ASP A 84 30.50 -8.06 -27.71
C ASP A 84 29.55 -9.27 -27.74
N ALA A 85 28.41 -9.17 -27.04
CA ALA A 85 27.39 -10.23 -26.95
C ALA A 85 26.74 -10.53 -28.31
N MET A 86 26.64 -9.56 -29.22
CA MET A 86 26.18 -9.79 -30.58
C MET A 86 27.03 -10.84 -31.31
N LYS A 87 28.33 -10.93 -30.98
CA LYS A 87 29.27 -11.88 -31.56
C LYS A 87 29.43 -13.15 -30.72
N THR A 88 29.46 -13.03 -29.39
CA THR A 88 29.77 -14.13 -28.47
C THR A 88 28.53 -14.90 -27.99
N ASP A 89 27.33 -14.30 -28.01
CA ASP A 89 26.08 -14.91 -27.57
C ASP A 89 24.88 -14.62 -28.51
N PRO A 90 24.98 -14.90 -29.81
CA PRO A 90 23.92 -14.58 -30.77
C PRO A 90 22.59 -15.32 -30.51
N GLN A 91 22.61 -16.40 -29.72
CA GLN A 91 21.43 -17.18 -29.34
C GLN A 91 20.89 -16.85 -27.93
N PHE A 92 21.49 -15.90 -27.20
CA PHE A 92 21.11 -15.55 -25.82
C PHE A 92 21.28 -16.68 -24.80
N ASN A 93 22.20 -17.63 -25.01
CA ASN A 93 22.44 -18.72 -24.08
C ASN A 93 23.05 -18.22 -22.77
N ALA A 94 24.10 -17.40 -22.83
CA ALA A 94 24.74 -16.83 -21.66
C ALA A 94 23.82 -15.79 -20.99
N LEU A 95 23.10 -14.99 -21.77
CA LEU A 95 22.12 -14.02 -21.28
C LEU A 95 20.94 -14.69 -20.55
N ALA A 96 20.42 -15.81 -21.08
CA ALA A 96 19.38 -16.58 -20.41
C ALA A 96 19.87 -17.14 -19.06
N LEU A 97 21.09 -17.68 -19.02
CA LEU A 97 21.72 -18.17 -17.78
C LEU A 97 21.94 -17.05 -16.76
N LEU A 98 22.37 -15.87 -17.21
CA LEU A 98 22.50 -14.68 -16.36
C LEU A 98 21.15 -14.23 -15.78
N THR A 99 20.09 -14.29 -16.60
CA THR A 99 18.73 -13.95 -16.17
C THR A 99 18.21 -14.95 -15.13
N VAL A 100 18.53 -16.23 -15.27
CA VAL A 100 18.22 -17.26 -14.25
C VAL A 100 19.02 -17.06 -12.97
N ALA A 101 20.31 -16.68 -13.06
CA ALA A 101 21.10 -16.34 -11.88
C ALA A 101 20.48 -15.14 -11.14
N THR A 102 20.06 -14.15 -11.90
CA THR A 102 19.42 -12.92 -11.41
C THR A 102 18.12 -13.18 -10.68
N SER A 103 17.24 -14.03 -11.22
CA SER A 103 15.95 -14.33 -10.58
C SER A 103 16.10 -15.00 -9.20
N ARG A 104 17.26 -15.62 -8.95
CA ARG A 104 17.63 -16.28 -7.68
C ARG A 104 18.36 -15.37 -6.69
N CYS A 105 18.63 -14.11 -7.03
CA CYS A 105 19.21 -13.16 -6.10
C CYS A 105 18.30 -12.96 -4.89
N ARG A 106 18.88 -12.99 -3.68
CA ARG A 106 18.14 -12.85 -2.41
C ARG A 106 17.66 -11.43 -2.14
N GLU A 107 18.41 -10.45 -2.64
CA GLU A 107 18.13 -9.03 -2.44
C GLU A 107 17.25 -8.51 -3.59
N ASP A 108 16.07 -7.99 -3.23
CA ASP A 108 15.06 -7.55 -4.21
C ASP A 108 15.53 -6.39 -5.09
N ALA A 109 16.24 -5.42 -4.51
CA ALA A 109 16.78 -4.28 -5.24
C ALA A 109 17.80 -4.72 -6.30
N GLN A 110 18.71 -5.61 -5.92
CA GLN A 110 19.72 -6.15 -6.82
C GLN A 110 19.12 -7.04 -7.91
N ARG A 111 18.14 -7.87 -7.54
CA ARG A 111 17.36 -8.68 -8.50
C ARG A 111 16.70 -7.79 -9.55
N HIS A 112 16.08 -6.69 -9.14
CA HIS A 112 15.44 -5.74 -10.06
C HIS A 112 16.46 -5.05 -10.98
N ALA A 113 17.59 -4.58 -10.44
CA ALA A 113 18.63 -3.90 -11.21
C ALA A 113 19.24 -4.81 -12.29
N LEU A 114 19.62 -6.03 -11.90
CA LEU A 114 20.17 -7.03 -12.83
C LEU A 114 19.15 -7.48 -13.87
N LEU A 115 17.88 -7.65 -13.50
CA LEU A 115 16.86 -8.08 -14.44
C LEU A 115 16.58 -6.99 -15.47
N THR A 116 16.56 -5.73 -15.02
CA THR A 116 16.46 -4.56 -15.91
C THR A 116 17.65 -4.52 -16.86
N PHE A 117 18.86 -4.79 -16.38
CA PHE A 117 20.04 -4.91 -17.23
C PHE A 117 19.89 -6.02 -18.28
N CYS A 118 19.48 -7.24 -17.88
CA CYS A 118 19.28 -8.35 -18.82
C CYS A 118 18.23 -8.02 -19.90
N VAL A 119 17.14 -7.36 -19.52
CA VAL A 119 16.10 -6.93 -20.48
C VAL A 119 16.62 -5.86 -21.43
N ARG A 120 17.37 -4.87 -20.94
CA ARG A 120 18.00 -3.85 -21.79
C ARG A 120 18.98 -4.47 -22.77
N LEU A 121 19.80 -5.41 -22.30
CA LEU A 121 20.75 -6.13 -23.16
C LEU A 121 20.02 -6.99 -24.20
N ALA A 122 18.97 -7.72 -23.81
CA ALA A 122 18.12 -8.46 -24.75
C ALA A 122 17.47 -7.52 -25.80
N SER A 123 17.08 -6.31 -25.38
CA SER A 123 16.46 -5.30 -26.25
C SER A 123 17.48 -4.70 -27.23
N ALA A 124 18.71 -4.46 -26.77
CA ALA A 124 19.81 -4.00 -27.61
C ALA A 124 20.22 -5.03 -28.66
N LEU A 125 20.17 -6.33 -28.31
CA LEU A 125 20.46 -7.44 -29.21
C LEU A 125 19.25 -7.88 -30.04
N TRP A 126 18.09 -7.25 -29.85
CA TRP A 126 16.86 -7.62 -30.51
C TRP A 126 16.88 -7.28 -31.99
N ILE A 127 16.27 -8.16 -32.78
CA ILE A 127 16.31 -8.13 -34.25
C ILE A 127 15.63 -6.87 -34.82
N ASN A 128 14.64 -6.33 -34.09
CA ASN A 128 13.93 -5.11 -34.45
C ASN A 128 14.40 -3.92 -33.60
N ARG A 129 15.72 -3.65 -33.58
CA ARG A 129 16.33 -2.52 -32.86
C ARG A 129 15.80 -1.14 -33.30
N HIS A 130 15.09 -1.06 -34.42
CA HIS A 130 14.52 0.16 -35.02
C HIS A 130 13.58 0.97 -34.12
N ARG A 131 13.19 0.45 -32.95
CA ARG A 131 12.33 1.16 -31.98
C ARG A 131 13.08 1.86 -30.86
N GLU A 132 14.42 1.76 -30.81
CA GLU A 132 15.26 2.29 -29.71
C GLU A 132 14.75 1.92 -28.30
N SER A 133 14.00 0.81 -28.20
CA SER A 133 13.36 0.44 -26.94
C SER A 133 14.36 -0.14 -25.96
N HIS A 134 14.26 0.33 -24.72
CA HIS A 134 15.01 -0.19 -23.59
C HIS A 134 14.33 -1.38 -22.91
N ASP A 135 13.07 -1.68 -23.26
CA ASP A 135 12.32 -2.82 -22.73
C ASP A 135 11.42 -3.43 -23.82
N LEU A 136 11.99 -4.36 -24.59
CA LEU A 136 11.28 -5.03 -25.67
C LEU A 136 10.02 -5.77 -25.20
N PHE A 137 10.00 -6.25 -23.95
CA PHE A 137 8.87 -7.03 -23.44
C PHE A 137 7.70 -6.11 -23.11
N GLN A 138 7.97 -4.95 -22.52
CA GLN A 138 6.96 -3.93 -22.30
C GLN A 138 6.41 -3.41 -23.63
N ASP A 139 7.25 -3.13 -24.62
CA ASP A 139 6.83 -2.73 -25.98
C ASP A 139 5.87 -3.73 -26.63
N ILE A 140 6.16 -5.02 -26.50
CA ILE A 140 5.28 -6.07 -27.02
C ILE A 140 3.94 -6.03 -26.28
N LEU A 141 3.95 -5.98 -24.95
CA LEU A 141 2.72 -5.95 -24.15
C LEU A 141 1.87 -4.70 -24.38
N ASP A 142 2.49 -3.55 -24.63
CA ASP A 142 1.76 -2.31 -24.93
C ASP A 142 0.99 -2.42 -26.27
N CYS A 143 1.41 -3.32 -27.17
CA CYS A 143 0.69 -3.62 -28.40
C CYS A 143 -0.59 -4.44 -28.16
N ASP A 144 -0.73 -5.14 -27.03
CA ASP A 144 -1.92 -5.92 -26.68
C ASP A 144 -3.13 -5.03 -26.36
N LYS A 145 -2.89 -3.80 -25.87
CA LYS A 145 -3.92 -2.88 -25.39
C LYS A 145 -4.88 -3.50 -24.35
N GLY A 146 -4.44 -4.57 -23.67
CA GLY A 146 -5.22 -5.29 -22.65
C GLY A 146 -6.30 -6.22 -23.21
N LEU A 147 -6.14 -6.72 -24.43
CA LEU A 147 -7.09 -7.62 -25.07
C LEU A 147 -6.92 -9.08 -24.60
N ASP A 148 -5.69 -9.51 -24.26
CA ASP A 148 -5.44 -10.86 -23.76
C ASP A 148 -5.47 -10.91 -22.22
N SER A 149 -6.19 -11.89 -21.66
CA SER A 149 -6.30 -12.09 -20.21
C SER A 149 -5.03 -12.61 -19.54
N THR A 150 -4.01 -12.97 -20.33
CA THR A 150 -2.76 -13.58 -19.86
C THR A 150 -1.55 -12.93 -20.55
N PRO A 151 -0.88 -11.95 -19.91
CA PRO A 151 0.29 -11.25 -20.48
C PRO A 151 1.39 -12.21 -20.96
N LEU A 152 1.59 -13.32 -20.25
CA LEU A 152 2.55 -14.35 -20.62
C LEU A 152 2.20 -15.01 -21.96
N ARG A 153 0.93 -15.38 -22.17
CA ARG A 153 0.48 -16.03 -23.41
C ARG A 153 0.60 -15.08 -24.60
N PHE A 154 0.18 -13.82 -24.42
CA PHE A 154 0.31 -12.80 -25.46
C PHE A 154 1.77 -12.59 -25.87
N LEU A 155 2.66 -12.44 -24.87
CA LEU A 155 4.09 -12.28 -25.12
C LEU A 155 4.65 -13.47 -25.93
N CYS A 156 4.27 -14.69 -25.55
CA CYS A 156 4.73 -15.90 -26.21
C CYS A 156 4.26 -15.98 -27.66
N ASN A 157 2.97 -15.73 -27.90
CA ASN A 157 2.40 -15.74 -29.24
C ASN A 157 3.07 -14.69 -30.14
N SER A 158 3.31 -13.49 -29.60
CA SER A 158 3.94 -12.39 -30.32
C SER A 158 5.38 -12.71 -30.70
N ILE A 159 6.20 -13.18 -29.76
CA ILE A 159 7.58 -13.57 -30.03
C ILE A 159 7.63 -14.78 -30.98
N ALA A 160 6.80 -15.79 -30.76
CA ALA A 160 6.74 -16.96 -31.62
C ALA A 160 6.36 -16.60 -33.06
N ALA A 161 5.36 -15.76 -33.27
CA ALA A 161 4.94 -15.32 -34.60
C ALA A 161 6.05 -14.56 -35.34
N LEU A 162 6.79 -13.69 -34.64
CA LEU A 162 7.92 -12.96 -35.22
C LEU A 162 9.05 -13.90 -35.65
N TYR A 163 9.42 -14.85 -34.79
CA TYR A 163 10.46 -15.82 -35.12
C TYR A 163 10.04 -16.82 -36.19
N SER A 164 8.77 -17.23 -36.25
CA SER A 164 8.27 -18.10 -37.32
C SER A 164 8.45 -17.43 -38.69
N LYS A 165 8.07 -16.16 -38.83
CA LYS A 165 8.29 -15.39 -40.07
C LYS A 165 9.77 -15.30 -40.44
N ARG A 166 10.64 -15.04 -39.47
CA ARG A 166 12.09 -14.94 -39.69
C ARG A 166 12.69 -16.30 -40.10
N ILE A 167 12.30 -17.38 -39.43
CA ILE A 167 12.75 -18.74 -39.72
C ILE A 167 12.31 -19.16 -41.12
N GLU A 168 11.08 -18.86 -41.52
CA GLU A 168 10.57 -19.12 -42.87
C GLU A 168 11.36 -18.33 -43.92
N HIS A 169 11.64 -17.05 -43.66
CA HIS A 169 12.45 -16.22 -44.55
C HIS A 169 13.87 -16.79 -44.72
N VAL A 170 14.55 -17.15 -43.62
CA VAL A 170 15.87 -17.78 -43.70
C VAL A 170 15.82 -19.12 -44.42
N ARG A 171 14.79 -19.94 -44.17
CA ARG A 171 14.60 -21.22 -44.88
C ARG A 171 14.40 -21.04 -46.38
N ALA A 172 13.68 -19.99 -46.80
CA ALA A 172 13.49 -19.64 -48.20
C ALA A 172 14.74 -19.05 -48.86
N ALA A 173 15.63 -18.42 -48.09
CA ALA A 173 16.88 -17.85 -48.56
C ALA A 173 18.06 -18.85 -48.63
N LEU A 174 17.95 -20.04 -48.00
CA LEU A 174 18.92 -21.12 -48.23
C LEU A 174 18.72 -21.71 -49.63
N PRO A 175 19.78 -21.90 -50.45
CA PRO A 175 19.63 -21.89 -51.90
C PRO A 175 18.93 -23.15 -52.44
N ALA A 176 17.81 -22.95 -53.15
CA ALA A 176 17.62 -23.66 -54.41
C ALA A 176 18.49 -22.95 -55.46
N THR A 177 19.56 -23.63 -55.88
CA THR A 177 20.44 -23.42 -57.05
C THR A 177 20.32 -22.13 -57.89
N ALA A 178 21.45 -21.40 -58.00
CA ALA A 178 21.97 -20.70 -59.18
C ALA A 178 21.00 -20.07 -60.21
N LEU A 179 20.91 -18.73 -60.22
CA LEU A 179 21.21 -17.80 -61.35
C LEU A 179 20.64 -16.38 -61.04
N PRO A 180 21.15 -15.31 -61.69
CA PRO A 180 21.11 -13.95 -61.17
C PRO A 180 19.96 -13.09 -61.75
N VAL A 181 19.87 -11.86 -61.22
CA VAL A 181 19.39 -10.61 -61.83
C VAL A 181 18.17 -9.98 -61.13
N THR A 182 18.52 -8.91 -60.40
CA THR A 182 17.84 -7.61 -60.16
C THR A 182 16.36 -7.59 -59.74
N SER A 183 16.10 -6.96 -58.59
CA SER A 183 15.36 -5.68 -58.57
C SER A 183 15.47 -5.00 -57.21
N ASP A 184 15.66 -3.68 -57.28
CA ASP A 184 15.71 -2.75 -56.16
C ASP A 184 14.46 -2.86 -55.25
N SER A 185 14.68 -3.14 -53.98
CA SER A 185 13.90 -2.52 -52.89
C SER A 185 14.58 -2.74 -51.53
N ALA A 186 14.98 -1.62 -50.92
CA ALA A 186 15.14 -1.40 -49.48
C ALA A 186 15.62 -2.61 -48.64
N THR A 187 16.90 -2.98 -48.75
CA THR A 187 17.55 -3.93 -47.83
C THR A 187 18.93 -3.43 -47.44
N ASP A 188 18.99 -2.32 -46.70
CA ASP A 188 20.25 -1.77 -46.16
C ASP A 188 20.36 -1.91 -44.63
N THR A 189 19.70 -2.90 -44.03
CA THR A 189 19.75 -3.17 -42.57
C THR A 189 20.27 -4.55 -42.17
N LEU A 190 20.81 -5.35 -43.10
CA LEU A 190 21.37 -6.68 -42.80
C LEU A 190 22.91 -6.72 -42.67
N ALA A 191 23.60 -5.57 -42.63
CA ALA A 191 25.06 -5.48 -42.64
C ALA A 191 25.77 -5.82 -41.30
N GLY A 192 25.15 -6.54 -40.38
CA GLY A 192 25.78 -6.92 -39.10
C GLY A 192 25.33 -8.23 -38.46
N SER A 193 24.31 -8.92 -39.00
CA SER A 193 23.83 -10.15 -38.40
C SER A 193 24.67 -11.33 -38.89
N ILE A 194 25.36 -12.00 -37.96
CA ILE A 194 25.73 -13.41 -38.13
C ILE A 194 24.46 -14.12 -38.62
N LEU A 195 24.51 -14.73 -39.81
CA LEU A 195 23.38 -15.41 -40.42
C LEU A 195 23.10 -16.69 -39.60
N LEU A 196 22.20 -16.58 -38.63
CA LEU A 196 21.78 -17.70 -37.80
C LEU A 196 20.94 -18.68 -38.63
N THR A 197 21.24 -19.96 -38.48
CA THR A 197 20.46 -21.05 -39.07
C THR A 197 19.07 -21.15 -38.43
N PRO A 198 18.08 -21.79 -39.10
CA PRO A 198 16.73 -21.99 -38.53
C PRO A 198 16.70 -22.59 -37.12
N SER A 199 17.60 -23.53 -36.81
CA SER A 199 17.72 -24.14 -35.48
C SER A 199 18.26 -23.18 -34.43
N GLU A 200 19.17 -22.29 -34.82
CA GLU A 200 19.76 -21.30 -33.93
C GLU A 200 18.78 -20.15 -33.67
N LEU A 201 17.99 -19.75 -34.66
CA LEU A 201 16.87 -18.83 -34.50
C LEU A 201 15.80 -19.38 -33.56
N THR A 202 15.52 -20.68 -33.64
CA THR A 202 14.62 -21.35 -32.69
C THR A 202 15.19 -21.31 -31.27
N SER A 203 16.50 -21.55 -31.13
CA SER A 203 17.18 -21.47 -29.83
C SER A 203 17.16 -20.05 -29.25
N GLN A 204 17.42 -19.05 -30.10
CA GLN A 204 17.34 -17.63 -29.77
C GLN A 204 15.93 -17.23 -29.31
N ARG A 205 14.89 -17.69 -30.02
CA ARG A 205 13.47 -17.52 -29.63
C ARG A 205 13.21 -18.07 -28.25
N ASP A 206 13.57 -19.32 -28.00
CA ASP A 206 13.26 -20.01 -26.73
C ASP A 206 13.98 -19.36 -25.55
N ASN A 207 15.24 -18.96 -25.73
CA ASN A 207 15.99 -18.24 -24.71
C ASN A 207 15.38 -16.86 -24.44
N LEU A 208 14.90 -16.16 -25.47
CA LEU A 208 14.21 -14.89 -25.27
C LEU A 208 12.86 -15.05 -24.56
N LEU A 209 12.10 -16.09 -24.87
CA LEU A 209 10.87 -16.46 -24.18
C LEU A 209 11.14 -16.75 -22.69
N LEU A 210 12.24 -17.44 -22.39
CA LEU A 210 12.68 -17.67 -21.02
C LEU A 210 12.96 -16.35 -20.27
N ILE A 211 13.71 -15.44 -20.90
CA ILE A 211 14.03 -14.13 -20.32
C ILE A 211 12.73 -13.33 -20.05
N GLY A 212 11.83 -13.28 -21.03
CA GLY A 212 10.56 -12.55 -20.93
C GLY A 212 9.61 -13.12 -19.88
N GLY A 213 9.52 -14.45 -19.78
CA GLY A 213 8.72 -15.12 -18.76
C GLY A 213 9.23 -14.84 -17.35
N LEU A 214 10.55 -14.87 -17.14
CA LEU A 214 11.16 -14.53 -15.85
C LEU A 214 10.96 -13.05 -15.49
N TRP A 215 11.02 -12.15 -16.48
CA TRP A 215 10.73 -10.74 -16.29
C TRP A 215 9.27 -10.49 -15.89
N LEU A 216 8.31 -11.11 -16.58
CA LEU A 216 6.87 -11.02 -16.25
C LEU A 216 6.57 -11.51 -14.82
N LEU A 217 7.18 -12.63 -14.44
CA LEU A 217 7.05 -13.20 -13.10
C LEU A 217 7.62 -12.25 -12.03
N ALA A 218 8.81 -11.70 -12.26
CA ALA A 218 9.43 -10.75 -11.33
C ALA A 218 8.64 -9.45 -11.18
N LYS A 219 7.91 -9.02 -12.23
CA LYS A 219 7.00 -7.87 -12.19
C LYS A 219 5.64 -8.19 -11.56
N GLY A 220 5.37 -9.45 -11.20
CA GLY A 220 4.06 -9.88 -10.68
C GLY A 220 2.94 -9.81 -11.72
N LYS A 221 3.28 -9.72 -13.01
CA LYS A 221 2.32 -9.65 -14.13
C LYS A 221 1.91 -11.03 -14.65
N SER A 222 2.44 -12.11 -14.06
CA SER A 222 2.10 -13.50 -14.39
C SER A 222 1.90 -14.32 -13.12
N ASP A 223 0.92 -15.22 -13.17
CA ASP A 223 0.68 -16.21 -12.11
C ASP A 223 1.83 -17.24 -12.06
N PRO A 224 2.37 -17.57 -10.87
CA PRO A 224 3.42 -18.56 -10.73
C PRO A 224 3.06 -19.95 -11.28
N SER A 225 1.81 -20.39 -11.12
CA SER A 225 1.37 -21.72 -11.58
C SER A 225 1.31 -21.76 -13.11
N GLN A 226 0.81 -20.69 -13.74
CA GLN A 226 0.84 -20.54 -15.20
C GLN A 226 2.27 -20.46 -15.75
N SER A 227 3.16 -19.75 -15.05
CA SER A 227 4.58 -19.67 -15.41
C SER A 227 5.26 -21.03 -15.35
N ILE A 228 4.98 -21.84 -14.32
CA ILE A 228 5.52 -23.20 -14.18
C ILE A 228 5.06 -24.09 -15.34
N MET A 229 3.77 -24.07 -15.67
CA MET A 229 3.23 -24.84 -16.80
C MET A 229 3.86 -24.41 -18.12
N PHE A 230 3.99 -23.10 -18.35
CA PHE A 230 4.64 -22.55 -19.53
C PHE A 230 6.09 -23.00 -19.69
N PHE A 231 6.89 -22.92 -18.62
CA PHE A 231 8.28 -23.38 -18.68
C PHE A 231 8.39 -24.90 -18.87
N ALA A 232 7.47 -25.67 -18.30
CA ALA A 232 7.41 -27.12 -18.52
C ALA A 232 7.10 -27.48 -19.98
N GLU A 233 6.19 -26.75 -20.63
CA GLU A 233 5.88 -26.90 -22.05
C GLU A 233 7.06 -26.52 -22.94
N LEU A 234 7.71 -25.39 -22.68
CA LEU A 234 8.92 -24.95 -23.40
C LEU A 234 10.04 -25.99 -23.32
N LEU A 235 10.21 -26.64 -22.17
CA LEU A 235 11.18 -27.73 -21.98
C LEU A 235 10.80 -28.99 -22.76
N LYS A 236 9.52 -29.37 -22.77
CA LYS A 236 9.01 -30.52 -23.53
C LYS A 236 9.19 -30.34 -25.03
N GLU A 237 8.94 -29.12 -25.54
CA GLU A 237 9.18 -28.79 -26.96
C GLU A 237 10.66 -28.89 -27.34
N ARG A 238 11.57 -28.42 -26.46
CA ARG A 238 13.02 -28.58 -26.66
C ARG A 238 13.48 -30.04 -26.69
N GLN A 239 12.94 -30.88 -25.80
CA GLN A 239 13.27 -32.32 -25.72
C GLN A 239 12.90 -33.10 -26.98
N SER A 240 11.88 -32.66 -27.72
CA SER A 240 11.44 -33.33 -28.95
C SER A 240 12.39 -33.18 -30.15
N ARG A 241 13.39 -32.28 -30.08
CA ARG A 241 14.09 -31.78 -31.28
C ARG A 241 15.57 -32.19 -31.47
N ASN A 242 16.29 -32.86 -30.56
CA ASN A 242 17.59 -33.50 -30.91
C ASN A 242 18.25 -34.41 -29.82
N ARG A 243 18.84 -35.52 -30.30
CA ARG A 243 19.75 -36.53 -29.69
C ARG A 243 19.16 -37.52 -28.67
N SER A 244 19.64 -38.76 -28.76
CA SER A 244 19.02 -39.96 -28.19
C SER A 244 18.70 -39.81 -26.70
N ASN A 245 17.52 -40.29 -26.30
CA ASN A 245 17.07 -40.31 -24.90
C ASN A 245 18.11 -40.91 -23.94
N ARG A 246 19.04 -41.73 -24.45
CA ARG A 246 20.14 -42.35 -23.70
C ARG A 246 21.29 -41.38 -23.41
N ASP A 247 21.66 -40.50 -24.35
CA ASP A 247 22.73 -39.52 -24.16
C ASP A 247 22.29 -38.38 -23.24
N ILE A 248 21.02 -38.00 -23.31
CA ILE A 248 20.41 -37.04 -22.39
C ILE A 248 20.22 -37.68 -21.02
N ALA A 249 19.80 -38.94 -20.92
CA ALA A 249 19.74 -39.64 -19.63
C ALA A 249 21.14 -39.89 -19.02
N LEU A 250 22.17 -40.14 -19.82
CA LEU A 250 23.57 -40.26 -19.36
C LEU A 250 24.15 -38.91 -18.97
N TYR A 251 23.89 -37.84 -19.74
CA TYR A 251 24.30 -36.48 -19.41
C TYR A 251 23.58 -35.98 -18.15
N ILE A 252 22.26 -36.21 -18.05
CA ILE A 252 21.47 -35.90 -16.86
C ILE A 252 21.95 -36.76 -15.68
N ALA A 253 22.18 -38.06 -15.83
CA ALA A 253 22.78 -38.90 -14.77
C ALA A 253 24.19 -38.44 -14.37
N GLU A 254 25.03 -37.96 -15.29
CA GLU A 254 26.32 -37.32 -15.01
C GLU A 254 26.17 -35.96 -14.31
N GLN A 255 25.14 -35.18 -14.64
CA GLN A 255 24.80 -33.93 -13.97
C GLN A 255 24.20 -34.18 -12.58
N TYR A 256 23.40 -35.24 -12.39
CA TYR A 256 22.84 -35.70 -11.12
C TYR A 256 23.95 -36.27 -10.21
N ALA A 257 24.94 -36.96 -10.77
CA ALA A 257 26.12 -37.42 -10.03
C ALA A 257 27.09 -36.30 -9.64
N LYS A 258 26.97 -35.09 -10.22
CA LYS A 258 27.89 -33.96 -9.99
C LYS A 258 27.27 -32.76 -9.26
N HIS A 259 25.94 -32.59 -9.22
CA HIS A 259 25.26 -31.45 -8.57
C HIS A 259 23.95 -31.88 -7.88
N GLU A 260 24.08 -32.30 -6.62
CA GLU A 260 23.04 -33.00 -5.84
C GLU A 260 21.93 -32.12 -5.23
N SER A 261 21.66 -30.88 -5.69
CA SER A 261 20.62 -30.08 -5.00
C SER A 261 19.76 -29.15 -5.87
N LEU A 262 20.04 -28.96 -7.16
CA LEU A 262 19.40 -27.85 -7.88
C LEU A 262 17.87 -27.99 -8.07
N LEU A 263 17.39 -29.22 -8.30
CA LEU A 263 15.95 -29.50 -8.53
C LEU A 263 15.18 -29.71 -7.22
N ALA A 264 15.80 -30.39 -6.24
CA ALA A 264 15.23 -30.55 -4.91
C ALA A 264 15.14 -29.19 -4.19
N ASP A 265 16.18 -28.35 -4.27
CA ASP A 265 16.18 -27.01 -3.66
C ASP A 265 15.20 -26.06 -4.34
N THR A 266 14.97 -26.19 -5.64
CA THR A 266 13.97 -25.36 -6.34
C THR A 266 12.56 -25.82 -6.01
N LEU A 267 12.30 -27.12 -5.94
CA LEU A 267 11.02 -27.66 -5.45
C LEU A 267 10.77 -27.31 -3.98
N ASP A 268 11.80 -27.34 -3.12
CA ASP A 268 11.68 -26.94 -1.72
C ASP A 268 11.48 -25.44 -1.57
N TYR A 269 12.15 -24.62 -2.38
CA TYR A 269 11.86 -23.18 -2.47
C TYR A 269 10.41 -22.92 -2.87
N PHE A 270 9.89 -23.60 -3.90
CA PHE A 270 8.49 -23.45 -4.31
C PHE A 270 7.50 -23.97 -3.27
N LYS A 271 7.80 -25.09 -2.60
CA LYS A 271 7.00 -25.59 -1.47
C LYS A 271 6.99 -24.61 -0.32
N GLN A 272 8.13 -24.02 0.00
CA GLN A 272 8.25 -23.02 1.06
C GLN A 272 7.43 -21.78 0.70
N GLN A 273 7.56 -21.26 -0.52
CA GLN A 273 6.81 -20.10 -0.98
C GLN A 273 5.30 -20.37 -1.04
N ALA A 274 4.87 -21.57 -1.44
CA ALA A 274 3.47 -21.99 -1.40
C ALA A 274 2.93 -22.09 0.03
N ASN A 275 3.72 -22.63 0.97
CA ASN A 275 3.36 -22.70 2.38
C ASN A 275 3.28 -21.31 3.03
N GLU A 276 4.20 -20.40 2.68
CA GLU A 276 4.19 -19.00 3.11
C GLU A 276 2.96 -18.26 2.58
N GLN A 277 2.60 -18.46 1.31
CA GLN A 277 1.34 -17.92 0.75
C GLN A 277 0.10 -18.52 1.41
N ALA A 278 0.08 -19.82 1.68
CA ALA A 278 -1.05 -20.46 2.35
C ALA A 278 -1.20 -19.97 3.81
N THR A 279 -0.10 -19.76 4.52
CA THR A 279 -0.12 -19.17 5.87
C THR A 279 -0.49 -17.70 5.85
N TYR A 280 -0.03 -16.93 4.86
CA TYR A 280 -0.47 -15.55 4.65
C TYR A 280 -1.98 -15.48 4.35
N GLY A 281 -2.49 -16.36 3.49
CA GLY A 281 -3.92 -16.48 3.20
C GLY A 281 -4.75 -16.80 4.44
N LYS A 282 -4.29 -17.75 5.27
CA LYS A 282 -4.94 -18.03 6.57
C LYS A 282 -4.94 -16.83 7.51
N ARG A 283 -3.82 -16.10 7.61
CA ARG A 283 -3.74 -14.87 8.43
C ARG A 283 -4.68 -13.80 7.92
N LEU A 284 -4.76 -13.61 6.60
CA LEU A 284 -5.65 -12.64 5.97
C LEU A 284 -7.12 -13.02 6.21
N GLN A 285 -7.45 -14.31 6.11
CA GLN A 285 -8.78 -14.82 6.40
C GLN A 285 -9.15 -14.64 7.88
N SER A 286 -8.24 -14.94 8.82
CA SER A 286 -8.48 -14.65 10.25
C SER A 286 -8.61 -13.16 10.53
N ALA A 287 -7.86 -12.29 9.84
CA ALA A 287 -7.99 -10.85 9.96
C ALA A 287 -9.33 -10.35 9.41
N LEU A 288 -9.81 -10.92 8.30
CA LEU A 288 -11.12 -10.64 7.73
C LEU A 288 -12.23 -11.05 8.70
N GLU A 289 -12.18 -12.28 9.22
CA GLU A 289 -13.14 -12.78 10.22
C GLU A 289 -13.15 -11.90 11.48
N HIS A 290 -11.99 -11.46 11.95
CA HIS A 290 -11.90 -10.54 13.09
C HIS A 290 -12.53 -9.18 12.78
N SER A 291 -12.23 -8.61 11.61
CA SER A 291 -12.83 -7.35 11.16
C SER A 291 -14.34 -7.45 11.00
N GLU A 292 -14.86 -8.58 10.51
CA GLU A 292 -16.30 -8.81 10.37
C GLU A 292 -16.99 -8.93 11.74
N GLN A 293 -16.36 -9.62 12.70
CA GLN A 293 -16.85 -9.69 14.08
C GLN A 293 -16.86 -8.31 14.74
N GLU A 294 -15.82 -7.50 14.53
CA GLU A 294 -15.74 -6.14 15.07
C GLU A 294 -16.80 -5.23 14.43
N ALA A 295 -17.00 -5.33 13.12
CA ALA A 295 -18.07 -4.61 12.43
C ALA A 295 -19.47 -5.02 12.93
N ALA A 296 -19.69 -6.31 13.20
CA ALA A 296 -20.94 -6.79 13.79
C ALA A 296 -21.14 -6.23 15.21
N ARG A 297 -20.11 -6.26 16.05
CA ARG A 297 -20.14 -5.67 17.40
C ARG A 297 -20.45 -4.17 17.37
N LEU A 298 -19.78 -3.42 16.49
CA LEU A 298 -20.01 -1.98 16.33
C LEU A 298 -21.44 -1.69 15.85
N ARG A 299 -22.01 -2.51 14.96
CA ARG A 299 -23.42 -2.39 14.57
C ARG A 299 -24.36 -2.57 15.75
N THR A 300 -24.12 -3.57 16.60
CA THR A 300 -24.93 -3.80 17.82
C THR A 300 -24.83 -2.60 18.77
N GLN A 301 -23.62 -2.10 19.02
CA GLN A 301 -23.41 -0.91 19.85
C GLN A 301 -24.12 0.33 19.27
N LEU A 302 -24.08 0.51 17.94
CA LEU A 302 -24.76 1.62 17.27
C LEU A 302 -26.28 1.52 17.41
N THR A 303 -26.86 0.31 17.31
CA THR A 303 -28.30 0.11 17.56
C THR A 303 -28.68 0.39 19.01
N GLU A 304 -27.84 0.02 19.98
CA GLU A 304 -28.08 0.30 21.39
C GLU A 304 -27.93 1.79 21.73
N HIS A 305 -26.95 2.47 21.15
CA HIS A 305 -26.80 3.92 21.27
C HIS A 305 -27.97 4.67 20.65
N LYS A 306 -28.50 4.22 19.50
CA LYS A 306 -29.72 4.80 18.92
C LYS A 306 -30.91 4.65 19.87
N ARG A 307 -31.15 3.45 20.39
CA ARG A 307 -32.23 3.18 21.34
C ARG A 307 -32.13 4.06 22.59
N THR A 308 -30.93 4.15 23.19
CA THR A 308 -30.71 4.99 24.39
C THR A 308 -30.87 6.48 24.09
N THR A 309 -30.48 6.93 22.89
CA THR A 309 -30.69 8.32 22.47
C THR A 309 -32.19 8.62 22.30
N GLU A 310 -32.96 7.71 21.72
CA GLU A 310 -34.41 7.83 21.59
C GLU A 310 -35.10 7.87 22.96
N GLU A 311 -34.70 7.01 23.90
CA GLU A 311 -35.19 7.03 25.29
C GLU A 311 -34.87 8.36 26.00
N GLN A 312 -33.66 8.89 25.81
CA GLN A 312 -33.27 10.19 26.37
C GLN A 312 -34.06 11.33 25.75
N ALA A 313 -34.28 11.30 24.43
CA ALA A 313 -35.10 12.30 23.74
C ALA A 313 -36.55 12.30 24.24
N GLN A 314 -37.12 11.12 24.50
CA GLN A 314 -38.45 11.01 25.12
C GLN A 314 -38.46 11.62 26.53
N ARG A 315 -37.45 11.34 27.35
CA ARG A 315 -37.34 11.95 28.69
C ARG A 315 -37.22 13.47 28.64
N ILE A 316 -36.42 14.00 27.72
CA ILE A 316 -36.29 15.45 27.51
C ILE A 316 -37.66 16.04 27.16
N SER A 317 -38.39 15.45 26.21
CA SER A 317 -39.73 15.90 25.84
C SER A 317 -40.72 15.88 27.00
N THR A 318 -40.69 14.85 27.85
CA THR A 318 -41.54 14.79 29.05
C THR A 318 -41.19 15.88 30.07
N MET A 319 -39.89 16.16 30.28
CA MET A 319 -39.45 17.22 31.19
C MET A 319 -39.79 18.60 30.65
N GLU A 320 -39.66 18.83 29.34
CA GLU A 320 -40.06 20.09 28.68
C GLU A 320 -41.56 20.35 28.83
N ALA A 321 -42.40 19.32 28.68
CA ALA A 321 -43.83 19.41 28.91
C ALA A 321 -44.16 19.75 30.38
N GLU A 322 -43.44 19.15 31.33
CA GLU A 322 -43.61 19.44 32.75
C GLU A 322 -43.16 20.86 33.12
N ILE A 323 -42.03 21.33 32.58
CA ILE A 323 -41.57 22.72 32.73
C ILE A 323 -42.63 23.69 32.21
N THR A 324 -43.17 23.43 31.02
CA THR A 324 -44.21 24.28 30.41
C THR A 324 -45.46 24.33 31.28
N ARG A 325 -45.88 23.17 31.82
CA ARG A 325 -47.01 23.09 32.77
C ARG A 325 -46.74 23.88 34.04
N LEU A 326 -45.56 23.74 34.64
CA LEU A 326 -45.18 24.46 35.86
C LEU A 326 -45.10 25.97 35.62
N GLN A 327 -44.60 26.40 34.46
CA GLN A 327 -44.61 27.81 34.06
C GLN A 327 -46.04 28.35 33.98
N HIS A 328 -46.96 27.62 33.33
CA HIS A 328 -48.36 28.03 33.27
C HIS A 328 -49.01 28.12 34.67
N MET A 329 -48.75 27.13 35.54
CA MET A 329 -49.24 27.17 36.92
C MET A 329 -48.69 28.37 37.70
N LEU A 330 -47.41 28.71 37.50
CA LEU A 330 -46.80 29.88 38.12
C LEU A 330 -47.45 31.18 37.62
N GLU A 331 -47.71 31.29 36.32
CA GLU A 331 -48.39 32.46 35.74
C GLU A 331 -49.81 32.62 36.29
N GLU A 332 -50.59 31.53 36.38
CA GLU A 332 -51.92 31.54 37.00
C GLU A 332 -51.86 32.00 38.46
N GLN A 333 -50.91 31.47 39.25
CA GLN A 333 -50.71 31.90 40.63
C GLN A 333 -50.36 33.40 40.73
N GLN A 334 -49.53 33.91 39.82
CA GLN A 334 -49.22 35.35 39.78
C GLN A 334 -50.44 36.20 39.43
N LEU A 335 -51.30 35.74 38.52
CA LEU A 335 -52.55 36.42 38.19
C LEU A 335 -53.52 36.41 39.37
N ASP A 336 -53.67 35.28 40.05
CA ASP A 336 -54.49 35.18 41.26
C ASP A 336 -53.98 36.08 42.39
N GLU A 337 -52.66 36.13 42.60
CA GLU A 337 -52.06 37.05 43.56
C GLU A 337 -52.30 38.52 43.18
N ARG A 338 -52.15 38.88 41.91
CA ARG A 338 -52.45 40.24 41.43
C ARG A 338 -53.92 40.59 41.60
N ALA A 339 -54.82 39.66 41.31
CA ALA A 339 -56.26 39.84 41.53
C ALA A 339 -56.55 40.07 43.02
N LYS A 340 -56.00 39.23 43.91
CA LYS A 340 -56.13 39.41 45.37
C LYS A 340 -55.57 40.76 45.83
N ARG A 341 -54.38 41.16 45.37
CA ARG A 341 -53.78 42.46 45.72
C ARG A 341 -54.61 43.64 45.22
N THR A 342 -55.20 43.53 44.02
CA THR A 342 -56.07 44.58 43.46
C THR A 342 -57.36 44.69 44.25
N HIS A 343 -58.01 43.57 44.57
CA HIS A 343 -59.20 43.54 45.42
C HIS A 343 -58.93 44.14 46.81
N LEU A 344 -57.80 43.78 47.45
CA LEU A 344 -57.39 44.38 48.72
C LEU A 344 -57.16 45.89 48.59
N ARG A 345 -56.53 46.33 47.49
CA ARG A 345 -56.32 47.77 47.21
C ARG A 345 -57.66 48.49 47.05
N ASP A 346 -58.61 47.94 46.31
CA ASP A 346 -59.92 48.53 46.10
C ASP A 346 -60.71 48.62 47.41
N ASN A 347 -60.69 47.57 48.23
CA ASN A 347 -61.29 47.60 49.58
C ASN A 347 -60.66 48.69 50.45
N THR A 348 -59.33 48.81 50.45
CA THR A 348 -58.65 49.88 51.21
C THR A 348 -58.95 51.28 50.66
N GLY A 349 -59.10 51.42 49.33
CA GLY A 349 -59.50 52.66 48.68
C GLY A 349 -60.95 53.05 49.02
N GLN A 350 -61.86 52.08 49.01
CA GLN A 350 -63.26 52.26 49.39
C GLN A 350 -63.40 52.65 50.86
N ALA A 351 -62.65 51.99 51.75
CA ALA A 351 -62.60 52.35 53.17
C ALA A 351 -62.09 53.79 53.35
N LYS A 352 -60.99 54.18 52.68
CA LYS A 352 -60.48 55.57 52.72
C LYS A 352 -61.48 56.60 52.21
N ALA A 353 -62.15 56.32 51.09
CA ALA A 353 -63.16 57.22 50.51
C ALA A 353 -64.37 57.38 51.43
N ARG A 354 -64.84 56.30 52.06
CA ARG A 354 -65.92 56.36 53.05
C ARG A 354 -65.51 57.14 54.30
N ALA A 355 -64.30 56.93 54.81
CA ALA A 355 -63.80 57.68 55.97
C ALA A 355 -63.73 59.18 55.66
N PHE A 356 -63.28 59.52 54.45
CA PHE A 356 -63.23 60.90 53.99
C PHE A 356 -64.64 61.53 53.90
N ASN A 357 -65.62 60.81 53.35
CA ASN A 357 -67.00 61.28 53.25
C ASN A 357 -67.66 61.46 54.62
N LEU A 358 -67.49 60.51 55.54
CA LEU A 358 -67.98 60.62 56.92
C LEU A 358 -67.41 61.86 57.60
N LEU A 359 -66.08 62.03 57.54
CA LEU A 359 -65.42 63.16 58.20
C LEU A 359 -65.84 64.50 57.59
N THR A 360 -65.95 64.59 56.26
CA THR A 360 -66.18 65.86 55.56
C THR A 360 -67.66 66.25 55.48
N GLY A 361 -68.55 65.28 55.25
CA GLY A 361 -69.98 65.51 55.10
C GLY A 361 -70.72 65.48 56.43
N ASP A 362 -70.63 64.36 57.14
CA ASP A 362 -71.53 64.06 58.26
C ASP A 362 -71.00 64.51 59.62
N VAL A 363 -69.68 64.74 59.75
CA VAL A 363 -69.05 65.17 61.00
C VAL A 363 -68.65 66.63 60.97
N LEU A 364 -67.95 67.08 59.92
CA LEU A 364 -67.41 68.45 59.86
C LEU A 364 -68.51 69.51 59.81
N GLU A 365 -69.60 69.27 59.09
CA GLU A 365 -70.66 70.27 58.92
C GLU A 365 -71.46 70.50 60.22
N PRO A 366 -71.91 69.46 60.96
CA PRO A 366 -72.49 69.66 62.29
C PRO A 366 -71.53 70.32 63.29
N LEU A 367 -70.23 70.00 63.24
CA LEU A 367 -69.24 70.66 64.11
C LEU A 367 -69.05 72.14 63.77
N LYS A 368 -69.06 72.52 62.48
CA LYS A 368 -69.07 73.93 62.06
C LYS A 368 -70.32 74.66 62.54
N LEU A 369 -71.49 74.02 62.41
CA LEU A 369 -72.76 74.58 62.90
C LEU A 369 -72.76 74.75 64.42
N SER A 370 -72.23 73.78 65.15
CA SER A 370 -72.02 73.85 66.60
C SER A 370 -71.09 75.01 66.99
N LEU A 371 -69.94 75.13 66.32
CA LEU A 371 -69.00 76.24 66.52
C LEU A 371 -69.67 77.59 66.23
N SER A 372 -70.44 77.69 65.14
CA SER A 372 -71.18 78.90 64.79
C SER A 372 -72.25 79.27 65.83
N ALA A 373 -72.86 78.28 66.48
CA ALA A 373 -73.87 78.49 67.53
C ALA A 373 -73.23 78.96 68.85
N LEU A 374 -72.00 78.54 69.12
CA LEU A 374 -71.20 78.99 70.28
C LEU A 374 -70.58 80.38 70.08
N GLN A 375 -70.26 80.77 68.85
CA GLN A 375 -69.65 82.08 68.53
C GLN A 375 -70.63 83.26 68.48
N ARG A 376 -71.93 83.05 68.75
CA ARG A 376 -72.93 84.13 68.79
C ARG A 376 -72.81 84.96 70.08
N GLU A 377 -73.20 86.25 70.03
CA GLU A 377 -73.18 87.17 71.19
C GLU A 377 -73.88 86.61 72.44
N LYS A 378 -74.90 85.77 72.25
CA LYS A 378 -75.43 84.87 73.28
C LYS A 378 -75.26 83.42 72.80
N PRO A 379 -74.34 82.64 73.40
CA PRO A 379 -74.06 81.28 72.95
C PRO A 379 -75.27 80.37 73.17
N LYS A 380 -75.66 79.63 72.12
CA LYS A 380 -76.74 78.64 72.20
C LYS A 380 -76.16 77.26 72.50
N THR A 381 -75.84 77.02 73.77
CA THR A 381 -75.16 75.80 74.24
C THR A 381 -75.95 74.52 73.94
N GLU A 382 -77.27 74.55 74.08
CA GLU A 382 -78.13 73.39 73.79
C GLU A 382 -78.12 73.01 72.30
N VAL A 383 -78.17 74.00 71.41
CA VAL A 383 -78.11 73.78 69.96
C VAL A 383 -76.73 73.25 69.54
N ALA A 384 -75.67 73.78 70.15
CA ALA A 384 -74.30 73.31 69.93
C ALA A 384 -74.10 71.86 70.41
N ALA A 385 -74.65 71.51 71.58
CA ALA A 385 -74.62 70.15 72.11
C ALA A 385 -75.37 69.17 71.20
N HIS A 386 -76.57 69.55 70.74
CA HIS A 386 -77.35 68.71 69.82
C HIS A 386 -76.60 68.43 68.50
N HIS A 387 -75.93 69.43 67.92
CA HIS A 387 -75.13 69.21 66.71
C HIS A 387 -73.88 68.34 66.94
N ILE A 388 -73.31 68.38 68.15
CA ILE A 388 -72.21 67.47 68.53
C ILE A 388 -72.75 66.04 68.68
N GLU A 389 -73.91 65.86 69.31
CA GLU A 389 -74.57 64.55 69.41
C GLU A 389 -74.85 63.96 68.03
N LEU A 390 -75.36 64.73 67.07
CA LEU A 390 -75.57 64.28 65.69
C LEU A 390 -74.28 63.84 64.99
N ALA A 391 -73.16 64.52 65.25
CA ALA A 391 -71.86 64.11 64.73
C ALA A 391 -71.38 62.80 65.38
N VAL A 392 -71.56 62.66 66.70
CA VAL A 392 -71.22 61.44 67.44
C VAL A 392 -72.05 60.25 66.97
N GLU A 393 -73.37 60.42 66.81
CA GLU A 393 -74.25 59.37 66.29
C GLU A 393 -73.85 58.94 64.87
N SER A 394 -73.47 59.89 64.01
CA SER A 394 -72.99 59.58 62.66
C SER A 394 -71.68 58.78 62.70
N ILE A 395 -70.75 59.15 63.58
CA ILE A 395 -69.51 58.38 63.81
C ILE A 395 -69.82 56.97 64.33
N GLU A 396 -70.66 56.84 65.34
CA GLU A 396 -71.00 55.55 65.96
C GLU A 396 -71.73 54.61 64.99
N ARG A 397 -72.52 55.16 64.07
CA ARG A 397 -73.19 54.40 63.02
C ARG A 397 -72.18 53.83 62.02
N ASP A 398 -71.30 54.67 61.51
CA ASP A 398 -70.41 54.30 60.40
C ASP A 398 -69.11 53.63 60.86
N ILE A 399 -68.68 53.81 62.10
CA ILE A 399 -67.50 53.13 62.68
C ILE A 399 -67.65 51.61 62.69
N LYS A 400 -68.88 51.10 62.72
CA LYS A 400 -69.16 49.66 62.61
C LYS A 400 -68.69 49.09 61.27
N TRP A 401 -68.75 49.88 60.20
CA TRP A 401 -68.32 49.47 58.86
C TRP A 401 -66.81 49.41 58.70
N PHE A 402 -66.04 50.03 59.61
CA PHE A 402 -64.57 49.95 59.64
C PHE A 402 -64.04 48.81 60.51
N LYS A 403 -64.93 48.08 61.22
CA LYS A 403 -64.56 46.95 62.08
C LYS A 403 -64.65 45.59 61.37
N GLU A 404 -65.26 45.56 60.18
CA GLU A 404 -65.28 44.43 59.24
C GLU A 404 -64.20 44.64 58.17
#